data_AF-A0A6J4FRT1-F1
#
_entry.id   AF-A0A6J4FRT1-F1
#
_cell.length_a   1.000
_cell.length_b   1.000
_cell.length_c   1.000
_cell.angle_alpha   90.00
_cell.angle_beta   90.00
_cell.angle_gamma   90.00
#
_symmetry.space_group_name_H-M   'P 1'
#
loop_
_entity.id
_entity.type
_entity.pdbx_description
1 polymer ?
#
loop_
_entity_poly.entity_id
_entity_poly.type
_entity_poly.pdbx_seq_one_letter_code
_entity_poly.pdbx_strand_id
1 'polypeptide(L)'
;MGRNHNPDRPDRHKAVSKGQEVSMSNLIDDTLDFVGHELQVARDRVEDFAHALGASVLPSSPEPKQKPPTVKQVHQLEKRIHELEEKLKATQRELGLKKAANEGLMAQANALKAALKAAYPKCPLLGPSGKVWNSGPMAGKQKSRLRVVWEQAFDVEAKRLGAADPMKIRLS
;
A
#
# COMPACT_ATOMS: atom_id res chain seq x y z
N MET A 1 72.98 -3.99 18.74
CA MET A 1 72.88 -5.20 19.60
C MET A 1 71.48 -5.76 19.39
N GLY A 2 71.17 -7.00 19.02
CA GLY A 2 71.92 -8.18 18.58
C GLY A 2 70.99 -9.01 17.66
N ARG A 3 71.57 -9.94 16.89
CA ARG A 3 70.87 -10.85 15.96
C ARG A 3 70.15 -11.96 16.75
N ASN A 4 69.07 -12.54 16.19
CA ASN A 4 68.85 -13.99 16.20
C ASN A 4 67.85 -14.43 15.09
N HIS A 5 68.41 -15.14 14.11
CA HIS A 5 67.79 -16.23 13.34
C HIS A 5 67.43 -17.37 14.34
N ASN A 6 66.48 -18.30 14.18
CA ASN A 6 66.04 -19.10 13.03
C ASN A 6 64.80 -19.98 13.48
N PRO A 7 64.47 -21.15 12.88
CA PRO A 7 63.18 -21.43 12.23
C PRO A 7 62.36 -22.53 12.94
N ASP A 8 61.04 -22.60 12.75
CA ASP A 8 60.28 -23.86 12.84
C ASP A 8 58.79 -23.60 12.62
N ARG A 9 58.27 -23.96 11.45
CA ARG A 9 57.24 -25.01 11.35
C ARG A 9 56.71 -25.18 9.92
N PRO A 10 56.32 -26.42 9.56
CA PRO A 10 56.28 -26.89 8.19
C PRO A 10 54.94 -26.64 7.48
N ASP A 11 55.02 -26.55 6.15
CA ASP A 11 53.92 -26.81 5.22
C ASP A 11 53.45 -28.27 5.31
N ARG A 12 52.13 -28.49 5.32
CA ARG A 12 51.42 -29.37 4.35
C ARG A 12 49.96 -29.68 4.75
N HIS A 13 49.08 -29.41 3.78
CA HIS A 13 47.78 -30.07 3.51
C HIS A 13 46.65 -29.89 4.54
N LYS A 14 45.35 -29.91 4.25
CA LYS A 14 44.47 -29.81 3.07
C LYS A 14 43.07 -30.08 3.65
N ALA A 15 42.06 -29.27 3.28
CA ALA A 15 40.61 -29.49 3.51
C ALA A 15 40.14 -29.34 4.98
N VAL A 16 38.94 -28.86 5.31
CA VAL A 16 37.62 -29.11 4.72
C VAL A 16 36.68 -27.93 5.03
N SER A 17 35.89 -27.54 4.04
CA SER A 17 34.70 -26.69 4.14
C SER A 17 33.61 -27.32 5.02
N LYS A 18 33.16 -26.63 6.07
CA LYS A 18 31.82 -26.75 6.67
C LYS A 18 31.49 -25.35 7.20
N GLY A 19 30.70 -24.56 6.48
CA GLY A 19 29.25 -24.73 6.51
C GLY A 19 28.69 -24.03 7.75
N GLN A 20 28.91 -22.72 7.87
CA GLN A 20 28.19 -21.90 8.84
C GLN A 20 26.88 -21.46 8.20
N GLU A 21 25.97 -22.42 7.99
CA GLU A 21 24.55 -22.11 7.94
C GLU A 21 24.17 -21.74 9.37
N VAL A 22 24.21 -20.44 9.69
CA VAL A 22 23.44 -19.93 10.82
C VAL A 22 21.99 -20.13 10.42
N SER A 23 21.41 -21.24 10.89
CA SER A 23 20.02 -21.60 10.64
C SER A 23 19.13 -20.42 11.01
N MET A 24 18.35 -19.93 10.04
CA MET A 24 17.40 -18.82 10.19
C MET A 24 16.37 -19.09 11.31
N SER A 25 16.21 -20.34 11.75
CA SER A 25 15.43 -20.74 12.91
C SER A 25 15.96 -20.16 14.23
N ASN A 26 17.28 -20.20 14.46
CA ASN A 26 17.86 -19.72 15.73
C ASN A 26 17.69 -18.20 15.89
N LEU A 27 17.76 -17.44 14.79
CA LEU A 27 17.55 -16.00 14.82
C LEU A 27 16.09 -15.61 15.14
N ILE A 28 15.13 -16.42 14.67
CA ILE A 28 13.71 -16.20 14.96
C ILE A 28 13.43 -16.52 16.43
N ASP A 29 13.94 -17.65 16.93
CA ASP A 29 13.79 -18.04 18.33
C ASP A 29 14.45 -17.02 19.28
N ASP A 30 15.68 -16.59 18.98
CA ASP A 30 16.38 -15.55 19.76
C ASP A 30 15.64 -14.20 19.74
N THR A 31 14.97 -13.85 18.63
CA THR A 31 14.18 -12.63 18.52
C THR A 31 12.88 -12.71 19.33
N LEU A 32 12.22 -13.88 19.33
CA LEU A 32 11.00 -14.09 20.10
C LEU A 32 11.28 -14.10 21.61
N ASP A 33 12.39 -14.68 22.04
CA ASP A 33 12.84 -14.66 23.42
C ASP A 33 13.18 -13.23 23.89
N PHE A 34 13.87 -12.45 23.04
CA PHE A 34 14.16 -11.04 23.32
C PHE A 34 12.87 -10.20 23.46
N VAL A 35 11.92 -10.35 22.53
CA VAL A 35 10.64 -9.64 22.58
C VAL A 35 9.81 -10.07 23.80
N GLY A 36 9.81 -11.36 24.15
CA GLY A 36 9.17 -11.89 25.35
C GLY A 36 9.74 -11.28 26.63
N HIS A 37 11.07 -11.17 26.72
CA HIS A 37 11.75 -10.55 27.86
C HIS A 37 11.40 -9.06 27.99
N GLU A 38 11.46 -8.30 26.89
CA GLU A 38 11.16 -6.85 26.93
C GLU A 38 9.70 -6.57 27.29
N LEU A 39 8.76 -7.40 26.84
CA LEU A 39 7.35 -7.29 27.22
C LEU A 39 7.12 -7.61 28.70
N GLN A 40 7.85 -8.59 29.25
CA GLN A 40 7.79 -8.90 30.68
C GLN A 40 8.34 -7.74 31.52
N VAL A 41 9.48 -7.18 31.13
CA VAL A 41 10.08 -6.01 31.81
C VAL A 41 9.14 -4.79 31.74
N ALA A 42 8.48 -4.57 30.61
CA ALA A 42 7.51 -3.47 30.47
C ALA A 42 6.28 -3.68 31.37
N ARG A 43 5.79 -4.91 31.47
CA ARG A 43 4.67 -5.27 32.36
C ARG A 43 5.04 -5.03 33.82
N ASP A 44 6.19 -5.54 34.26
CA ASP A 44 6.64 -5.41 35.64
C ASP A 44 6.81 -3.92 36.03
N ARG A 45 7.34 -3.09 35.11
CA ARG A 45 7.44 -1.63 35.32
C ARG A 45 6.09 -0.94 35.43
N VAL A 46 5.07 -1.39 34.69
CA VAL A 46 3.71 -0.84 34.77
C VAL A 46 3.02 -1.27 36.06
N GLU A 47 3.22 -2.51 36.50
CA GLU A 47 2.72 -3.02 37.79
C GLU A 47 3.36 -2.26 38.96
N ASP A 48 4.68 -2.04 38.93
CA ASP A 48 5.40 -1.22 39.92
C ASP A 48 4.90 0.23 39.95
N PHE A 49 4.65 0.83 38.78
CA PHE A 49 4.14 2.20 38.68
C PHE A 49 2.69 2.30 39.19
N ALA A 50 1.86 1.30 38.93
CA ALA A 50 0.51 1.21 39.45
C ALA A 50 0.49 1.08 40.99
N HIS A 51 1.38 0.26 41.55
CA HIS A 51 1.56 0.15 43.00
C HIS A 51 2.07 1.46 43.62
N ALA A 52 3.03 2.14 42.98
CA ALA A 52 3.55 3.43 43.44
C ALA A 52 2.50 4.56 43.44
N LEU A 53 1.51 4.49 42.54
CA LEU A 53 0.38 5.41 42.48
C LEU A 53 -0.78 5.04 43.42
N GLY A 54 -0.62 4.01 44.27
CA GLY A 54 -1.64 3.55 45.21
C GLY A 54 -2.80 2.81 44.55
N ALA A 55 -2.66 2.40 43.28
CA ALA A 55 -3.65 1.57 42.61
C ALA A 55 -3.47 0.12 43.09
N SER A 56 -4.54 -0.46 43.66
CA SER A 56 -4.59 -1.90 43.89
C SER A 56 -4.77 -2.58 42.53
N VAL A 57 -3.71 -3.23 42.04
CA VAL A 57 -3.78 -4.10 40.86
C VAL A 57 -4.48 -5.39 41.29
N LEU A 58 -5.80 -5.32 41.44
CA LEU A 58 -6.62 -6.51 41.58
C LEU A 58 -6.51 -7.30 40.27
N PRO A 59 -6.35 -8.64 40.32
CA PRO A 59 -6.48 -9.45 39.12
C PRO A 59 -7.84 -9.12 38.50
N SER A 60 -7.84 -8.74 37.22
CA SER A 60 -9.06 -8.44 36.50
C SER A 60 -10.05 -9.59 36.69
N SER A 61 -11.30 -9.28 37.07
CA SER A 61 -12.39 -10.24 36.96
C SER A 61 -12.31 -10.85 35.56
N PRO A 62 -12.36 -12.19 35.41
CA PRO A 62 -12.26 -12.79 34.09
C PRO A 62 -13.31 -12.13 33.21
N GLU A 63 -12.89 -11.60 32.06
CA GLU A 63 -13.81 -11.18 31.01
C GLU A 63 -14.89 -12.25 30.88
N PRO A 64 -16.17 -11.89 30.66
CA PRO A 64 -17.17 -12.90 30.39
C PRO A 64 -16.62 -13.72 29.24
N LYS A 65 -16.24 -14.98 29.52
CA LYS A 65 -15.58 -15.87 28.56
C LYS A 65 -16.51 -15.94 27.36
N GLN A 66 -16.25 -15.14 26.32
CA GLN A 66 -16.94 -15.29 25.06
C GLN A 66 -16.70 -16.72 24.68
N LYS A 67 -17.78 -17.51 24.59
CA LYS A 67 -17.66 -18.91 24.19
C LYS A 67 -16.89 -18.90 22.87
N PRO A 68 -15.78 -19.64 22.77
CA PRO A 68 -15.04 -19.70 21.52
C PRO A 68 -16.03 -20.08 20.41
N PRO A 69 -15.97 -19.41 19.26
CA PRO A 69 -16.89 -19.68 18.16
C PRO A 69 -16.85 -21.16 17.85
N THR A 70 -18.02 -21.76 17.73
CA THR A 70 -18.11 -23.17 17.37
C THR A 70 -17.45 -23.41 16.01
N VAL A 71 -16.90 -24.60 15.78
CA VAL A 71 -16.27 -24.98 14.51
C VAL A 71 -17.17 -24.67 13.30
N LYS A 72 -18.50 -24.81 13.46
CA LYS A 72 -19.48 -24.41 12.44
C LYS A 72 -19.49 -22.91 12.14
N GLN A 73 -19.36 -22.06 13.16
CA GLN A 73 -19.29 -20.60 13.01
C GLN A 73 -17.96 -20.18 12.37
N VAL A 74 -16.84 -20.80 12.76
CA VAL A 74 -15.53 -20.56 12.14
C VAL A 74 -15.57 -20.94 10.67
N HIS A 75 -16.07 -22.13 10.34
CA HIS A 75 -16.17 -22.60 8.96
C HIS A 75 -17.09 -21.72 8.09
N GLN A 76 -18.19 -21.21 8.65
CA GLN A 76 -19.05 -20.24 7.95
C GLN A 76 -18.35 -18.91 7.69
N LEU A 77 -17.53 -18.43 8.63
CA LEU A 77 -16.73 -17.22 8.46
C LEU A 77 -15.64 -17.41 7.40
N GLU A 78 -14.92 -18.54 7.42
CA GLU A 78 -13.92 -18.90 6.42
C GLU A 78 -14.51 -18.92 5.01
N LYS A 79 -15.67 -19.56 4.84
CA LYS A 79 -16.38 -19.59 3.55
C LYS A 79 -16.76 -18.19 3.08
N ARG A 80 -17.24 -17.34 3.99
CA ARG A 80 -17.67 -15.98 3.68
C ARG A 80 -16.49 -15.06 3.36
N ILE A 81 -15.34 -15.24 4.02
CA ILE A 81 -14.08 -14.55 3.69
C ILE A 81 -13.66 -14.93 2.28
N HIS A 82 -13.65 -16.23 1.95
CA HIS A 82 -13.30 -16.70 0.62
C HIS A 82 -14.21 -16.12 -0.48
N GLU A 83 -15.53 -16.09 -0.25
CA GLU A 83 -16.47 -15.46 -1.18
C GLU A 83 -16.21 -13.95 -1.37
N LEU A 84 -15.80 -13.24 -0.32
CA LEU A 84 -15.47 -11.82 -0.39
C LEU A 84 -14.16 -11.58 -1.14
N GLU A 85 -13.15 -12.43 -0.95
CA GLU A 85 -11.88 -12.35 -1.67
C GLU A 85 -12.05 -12.56 -3.17
N GLU A 86 -12.86 -13.54 -3.57
CA GLU A 86 -13.15 -13.79 -4.99
C GLU A 86 -13.93 -12.63 -5.62
N LYS A 87 -14.91 -12.07 -4.91
CA LYS A 87 -15.60 -10.84 -5.35
C LYS A 87 -14.63 -9.66 -5.49
N LEU A 88 -13.73 -9.48 -4.53
CA LEU A 88 -12.73 -8.41 -4.57
C LEU A 88 -11.81 -8.54 -5.79
N LYS A 89 -11.30 -9.74 -6.06
CA LYS A 89 -10.47 -10.00 -7.26
C LYS A 89 -11.22 -9.71 -8.54
N ALA A 90 -12.49 -10.12 -8.64
CA ALA A 90 -13.32 -9.85 -9.81
C ALA A 90 -13.53 -8.35 -10.02
N THR A 91 -13.86 -7.60 -8.96
CA THR A 91 -14.03 -6.15 -9.01
C THR A 91 -12.73 -5.42 -9.38
N GLN A 92 -11.59 -5.86 -8.86
CA GLN A 92 -10.28 -5.28 -9.21
C GLN A 92 -9.94 -5.48 -10.70
N ARG A 93 -10.23 -6.66 -11.26
CA ARG A 93 -10.04 -6.91 -12.70
C ARG A 93 -10.94 -6.03 -13.56
N GLU A 94 -12.23 -5.93 -13.22
CA GLU A 94 -13.17 -5.07 -13.94
C GLU A 94 -12.75 -3.59 -13.88
N LEU A 95 -12.29 -3.13 -12.71
CA LEU A 95 -11.77 -1.78 -12.54
C LEU A 95 -10.53 -1.53 -13.42
N GLY A 96 -9.62 -2.50 -13.49
CA GLY A 96 -8.44 -2.45 -14.36
C GLY A 96 -8.82 -2.31 -15.84
N LEU A 97 -9.77 -3.10 -16.32
CA LEU A 97 -10.27 -3.03 -17.69
C LEU A 97 -10.93 -1.67 -18.00
N LYS A 98 -11.73 -1.13 -17.06
CA LYS A 98 -12.36 0.18 -17.23
C LYS A 98 -11.35 1.33 -17.24
N LYS A 99 -10.28 1.25 -16.44
CA LYS A 99 -9.19 2.25 -16.48
C LYS A 99 -8.50 2.28 -17.85
N ALA A 100 -8.12 1.11 -18.37
CA ALA A 100 -7.49 1.00 -19.68
C ALA A 100 -8.41 1.54 -20.80
N ALA A 101 -9.72 1.25 -20.74
CA ALA A 101 -10.69 1.80 -21.68
C ALA A 101 -10.78 3.34 -21.59
N ASN A 102 -10.76 3.91 -20.39
CA ASN A 102 -10.79 5.36 -20.18
C ASN A 102 -9.53 6.06 -20.72
N GLU A 103 -8.35 5.48 -20.50
CA GLU A 103 -7.09 5.96 -21.07
C GLU A 103 -7.13 5.95 -22.60
N GLY A 104 -7.68 4.90 -23.20
CA GLY A 104 -7.89 4.81 -24.65
C GLY A 104 -8.83 5.90 -25.20
N LEU A 105 -9.95 6.15 -24.52
CA LEU A 105 -10.89 7.23 -24.91
C LEU A 105 -10.25 8.62 -24.79
N MET A 106 -9.43 8.85 -23.76
CA MET A 106 -8.67 10.10 -23.59
C MET A 106 -7.64 10.29 -24.71
N ALA A 107 -6.94 9.24 -25.12
CA ALA A 107 -6.03 9.28 -26.26
C ALA A 107 -6.77 9.64 -27.56
N GLN A 108 -7.93 9.04 -27.81
CA GLN A 108 -8.77 9.35 -28.98
C GLN A 108 -9.28 10.80 -28.95
N ALA A 109 -9.73 11.30 -27.80
CA ALA A 109 -10.16 12.68 -27.65
C ALA A 109 -9.02 13.69 -27.95
N ASN A 110 -7.80 13.37 -27.53
CA ASN A 110 -6.63 14.19 -27.84
C ASN A 110 -6.26 14.14 -29.34
N ALA A 111 -6.34 12.97 -29.98
CA ALA A 111 -6.12 12.83 -31.41
C ALA A 111 -7.16 13.63 -32.22
N LEU A 112 -8.44 13.57 -31.85
CA LEU A 112 -9.50 14.34 -32.48
C LEU A 112 -9.28 15.86 -32.31
N LYS A 113 -8.85 16.29 -31.11
CA LYS A 113 -8.48 17.68 -30.85
C LYS A 113 -7.32 18.14 -31.76
N ALA A 114 -6.32 17.30 -31.96
CA ALA A 114 -5.20 17.60 -32.86
C ALA A 114 -5.66 17.70 -34.32
N ALA A 115 -6.51 16.78 -34.78
CA ALA A 115 -7.09 16.79 -36.12
C ALA A 115 -7.96 18.03 -36.36
N LEU A 116 -8.82 18.39 -35.40
CA LEU A 116 -9.64 19.62 -35.45
C LEU A 116 -8.76 20.87 -35.51
N LYS A 117 -7.64 20.91 -34.79
CA LYS A 117 -6.70 22.04 -34.83
C LYS A 117 -6.03 22.18 -36.20
N ALA A 118 -5.67 21.05 -36.81
CA ALA A 118 -5.07 21.02 -38.14
C ALA A 118 -6.07 21.46 -39.22
N ALA A 119 -7.31 20.93 -39.17
CA ALA A 119 -8.34 21.25 -40.15
C ALA A 119 -8.92 22.67 -39.98
N TYR A 120 -9.09 23.13 -38.75
CA TYR A 120 -9.74 24.41 -38.44
C TYR A 120 -9.00 25.19 -37.34
N PRO A 121 -7.89 25.88 -37.69
CA PRO A 121 -7.06 26.61 -36.72
C PRO A 121 -7.81 27.70 -35.93
N LYS A 122 -8.88 28.27 -36.51
CA LYS A 122 -9.72 29.31 -35.89
C LYS A 122 -10.97 28.76 -35.19
N CYS A 123 -11.06 27.45 -34.93
CA CYS A 123 -12.22 26.85 -34.29
C CYS A 123 -12.47 27.49 -32.90
N PRO A 124 -13.66 28.05 -32.63
CA PRO A 124 -13.95 28.73 -31.36
C PRO A 124 -13.88 27.80 -30.15
N LEU A 125 -14.06 26.49 -30.34
CA LEU A 125 -13.92 25.49 -29.28
C LEU A 125 -12.45 25.22 -28.91
N LEU A 126 -11.51 25.44 -29.83
CA LEU A 126 -10.09 25.27 -29.55
C LEU A 126 -9.45 26.51 -28.91
N GLY A 127 -10.15 27.64 -28.94
CA GLY A 127 -9.76 28.88 -28.29
C GLY A 127 -9.69 28.77 -26.76
N PRO A 128 -9.05 29.76 -26.09
CA PRO A 128 -8.93 29.80 -24.65
C PRO A 128 -10.31 29.95 -23.98
N SER A 129 -10.48 29.30 -22.84
CA SER A 129 -11.73 29.35 -22.06
C SER A 129 -11.71 30.35 -20.89
N GLY A 130 -10.54 30.93 -20.58
CA GLY A 130 -10.32 31.71 -19.36
C GLY A 130 -10.19 30.88 -18.08
N LYS A 131 -10.58 29.60 -18.08
CA LYS A 131 -10.36 28.68 -16.95
C LYS A 131 -8.95 28.10 -17.01
N VAL A 132 -8.31 27.93 -15.85
CA VAL A 132 -6.98 27.33 -15.75
C VAL A 132 -7.03 25.90 -15.21
N TRP A 133 -6.00 25.12 -15.50
CA TRP A 133 -5.79 23.82 -14.85
C TRP A 133 -5.34 24.05 -13.41
N ASN A 134 -5.97 23.33 -12.47
CA ASN A 134 -5.69 23.49 -11.03
C ASN A 134 -4.59 22.53 -10.53
N SER A 135 -4.25 21.49 -11.29
CA SER A 135 -3.30 20.46 -10.88
C SER A 135 -2.71 19.71 -12.09
N GLY A 136 -1.67 18.90 -11.82
CA GLY A 136 -0.97 18.10 -12.82
C GLY A 136 0.03 18.89 -13.68
N PRO A 137 0.59 18.29 -14.74
CA PRO A 137 1.64 18.89 -15.58
C PRO A 137 1.18 20.12 -16.39
N MET A 138 -0.14 20.40 -16.39
CA MET A 138 -0.73 21.56 -17.06
C MET A 138 -1.16 22.65 -16.07
N ALA A 139 -0.92 22.50 -14.77
CA ALA A 139 -1.30 23.46 -13.74
C ALA A 139 -0.89 24.90 -14.11
N GLY A 140 -1.80 25.85 -13.89
CA GLY A 140 -1.61 27.26 -14.24
C GLY A 140 -1.83 27.60 -15.73
N LYS A 141 -1.88 26.61 -16.64
CA LYS A 141 -2.17 26.87 -18.06
C LYS A 141 -3.67 27.05 -18.29
N GLN A 142 -4.05 27.84 -19.30
CA GLN A 142 -5.44 27.98 -19.71
C GLN A 142 -5.97 26.71 -20.40
N LYS A 143 -7.19 26.30 -20.04
CA LYS A 143 -7.95 25.26 -20.72
C LYS A 143 -8.54 25.82 -22.01
N SER A 144 -8.63 24.97 -23.04
CA SER A 144 -9.45 25.29 -24.22
C SER A 144 -10.93 25.20 -23.89
N ARG A 145 -11.78 25.92 -24.63
CA ARG A 145 -13.25 25.88 -24.43
C ARG A 145 -13.82 24.48 -24.60
N LEU A 146 -13.30 23.69 -25.55
CA LEU A 146 -13.61 22.27 -25.75
C LEU A 146 -13.35 21.43 -24.50
N ARG A 147 -12.23 21.68 -23.79
CA ARG A 147 -11.92 20.94 -22.57
C ARG A 147 -12.94 21.22 -21.49
N VAL A 148 -13.35 22.48 -21.33
CA VAL A 148 -14.37 22.86 -20.34
C VAL A 148 -15.72 22.20 -20.63
N VAL A 149 -16.13 22.15 -21.89
CA VAL A 149 -17.37 21.47 -22.31
C VAL A 149 -17.30 19.97 -22.01
N TRP A 150 -16.18 19.31 -22.37
CA TRP A 150 -15.98 17.90 -22.07
C TRP A 150 -16.01 17.61 -20.56
N GLU A 151 -15.34 18.44 -19.77
CA GLU A 151 -15.32 18.32 -18.30
C GLU A 151 -16.72 18.39 -17.70
N GLN A 152 -17.55 19.32 -18.18
CA GLN A 152 -18.92 19.47 -17.70
C GLN A 152 -19.80 18.27 -18.10
N ALA A 153 -19.69 17.77 -19.33
CA ALA A 153 -20.41 16.58 -19.77
C ALA A 153 -19.99 15.34 -18.97
N PHE A 154 -18.69 15.18 -18.72
CA PHE A 154 -18.16 14.10 -17.88
C PHE A 154 -18.71 14.18 -16.45
N ASP A 155 -18.66 15.37 -15.83
CA ASP A 155 -19.09 15.55 -14.44
C ASP A 155 -20.61 15.27 -14.28
N VAL A 156 -21.44 15.59 -15.28
CA VAL A 156 -22.88 15.25 -15.30
C VAL A 156 -23.07 13.73 -15.36
N GLU A 157 -22.38 13.05 -16.28
CA GLU A 157 -22.53 11.60 -16.45
C GLU A 157 -21.97 10.80 -15.27
N ALA A 158 -20.84 11.23 -14.72
CA ALA A 158 -20.24 10.62 -13.53
C ALA A 158 -21.18 10.73 -12.31
N LYS A 159 -21.86 11.87 -12.13
CA LYS A 159 -22.89 12.02 -11.08
C LYS A 159 -24.08 11.10 -11.33
N ARG A 160 -24.56 10.99 -12.57
CA ARG A 160 -25.63 10.06 -12.96
C ARG A 160 -25.29 8.61 -12.59
N LEU A 161 -24.02 8.24 -12.70
CA LEU A 161 -23.49 6.91 -12.36
C LEU A 161 -23.11 6.75 -10.88
N GLY A 162 -23.34 7.77 -10.03
CA GLY A 162 -23.05 7.69 -8.60
C GLY A 162 -21.57 7.79 -8.22
N ALA A 163 -20.73 8.40 -9.07
CA ALA A 163 -19.31 8.58 -8.76
C ALA A 163 -19.11 9.53 -7.58
N ALA A 164 -18.35 9.10 -6.58
CA ALA A 164 -18.09 9.86 -5.36
C ALA A 164 -17.25 11.14 -5.60
N ASP A 165 -16.27 11.10 -6.52
CA ASP A 165 -15.45 12.25 -6.87
C ASP A 165 -15.08 12.24 -8.37
N PRO A 166 -15.94 12.82 -9.24
CA PRO A 166 -15.69 12.93 -10.68
C PRO A 166 -14.39 13.68 -11.00
N MET A 167 -13.99 14.64 -10.17
CA MET A 167 -12.80 15.45 -10.41
C MET A 167 -11.53 14.63 -10.22
N LYS A 168 -11.46 13.77 -9.21
CA LYS A 168 -10.35 12.81 -9.06
C LYS A 168 -10.30 11.84 -10.23
N ILE A 169 -11.42 11.29 -10.67
CA ILE A 169 -11.46 10.30 -11.76
C ILE A 169 -10.95 10.90 -13.07
N ARG A 170 -11.30 12.16 -13.37
CA ARG A 170 -10.81 12.89 -14.55
C ARG A 170 -9.30 13.15 -14.55
N LEU A 171 -8.71 13.31 -13.37
CA LEU A 171 -7.32 13.75 -13.17
C LEU A 171 -6.36 12.60 -12.85
N SER A 172 -6.91 11.40 -12.64
CA SER A 172 -6.19 10.13 -12.49
C SER A 172 -5.81 9.59 -13.87
#